data_AF-A0A970LGS8-F1
#
_entry.id   AF-A0A970LGS8-F1
#
_cell.length_a   1.000
_cell.length_b   1.000
_cell.length_c   1.000
_cell.angle_alpha   90.00
_cell.angle_beta   90.00
_cell.angle_gamma   90.00
#
_symmetry.space_group_name_H-M   'P 1'
#
loop_
_entity.id
_entity.type
_entity.pdbx_description
1 polymer ?
#
loop_
_entity_poly.entity_id
_entity_poly.type
_entity_poly.pdbx_seq_one_letter_code
_entity_poly.pdbx_strand_id
1 'polypeptide(L)'
;MIRRYVEQILSIYNYIDGLVVTDNKGIIEYFVTYRPDINKLKEADVLGKYILDIYPDLSPETSSIMRVLKSGKPVFNESQHLKTYKGQSIYAVNSTLPIVSGEEVIGVVDVSRYLDPEIRRENITLAFKDNHLPKNKDELYSIDDIITDENSMLEIKEKILKVSKTGSSVLVYGVTGTGKELVAQSIHKHSDRCNMPFVSQNCAAIPSTLLESILFGTVKGSYTGAENKKGLFEVAQGGTIFLDEINSMEISVQAKILKAIEEKKIRRVGGLEPIDIDIRIVSAVNEEPRKAIEEGRLREDLFYRLSVVQINIPSLKERKKDIKLLTGYFIDRFNKNMNKGIIGIDEKVEEIFNSYSWPGNVRELKNVIEGAFNLTSGNLIKMRDLPDYIQNKNMHYSGIIEDS
;
A
#
# COMPACT_ATOMS: atom_id res chain seq x y z
N MET A 1 -1.79 -25.79 -18.87
CA MET A 1 -2.48 -25.91 -17.58
C MET A 1 -1.91 -24.90 -16.56
N ILE A 2 -0.59 -24.85 -16.35
CA ILE A 2 0.10 -23.84 -15.49
C ILE A 2 -0.16 -22.39 -15.94
N ARG A 3 -0.16 -22.11 -17.24
CA ARG A 3 -0.40 -20.76 -17.80
C ARG A 3 -1.73 -20.11 -17.35
N ARG A 4 -2.79 -20.91 -17.17
CA ARG A 4 -4.12 -20.45 -16.74
C ARG A 4 -4.19 -20.13 -15.24
N TYR A 5 -3.36 -20.78 -14.42
CA TYR A 5 -3.19 -20.46 -12.99
C TYR A 5 -2.34 -19.20 -12.79
N VAL A 6 -1.32 -19.01 -13.64
CA VAL A 6 -0.51 -17.77 -13.65
C VAL A 6 -1.39 -16.56 -13.96
N GLU A 7 -2.33 -16.66 -14.91
CA GLU A 7 -3.30 -15.61 -15.23
C GLU A 7 -4.21 -15.23 -14.04
N GLN A 8 -4.53 -16.16 -13.15
CA GLN A 8 -5.29 -15.85 -11.93
C GLN A 8 -4.43 -15.14 -10.86
N ILE A 9 -3.14 -15.47 -10.74
CA ILE A 9 -2.18 -14.76 -9.89
C ILE A 9 -1.89 -13.35 -10.44
N LEU A 10 -1.94 -13.16 -11.76
CA LEU A 10 -1.82 -11.86 -12.42
C LEU A 10 -2.98 -10.89 -12.08
N SER A 11 -4.05 -11.33 -11.41
CA SER A 11 -5.06 -10.38 -10.86
C SER A 11 -4.53 -9.51 -9.71
N ILE A 12 -3.31 -9.76 -9.20
CA ILE A 12 -2.65 -9.04 -8.09
C ILE A 12 -1.65 -7.97 -8.62
N TYR A 13 -1.77 -7.56 -9.90
CA TYR A 13 -0.81 -6.75 -10.66
C TYR A 13 -0.30 -5.44 -9.99
N ASN A 14 -0.97 -4.93 -8.96
CA ASN A 14 -0.60 -3.69 -8.28
C ASN A 14 0.39 -3.85 -7.10
N TYR A 15 0.89 -5.06 -6.81
CA TYR A 15 1.73 -5.30 -5.62
C TYR A 15 3.01 -6.12 -5.84
N ILE A 16 3.39 -6.42 -7.09
CA ILE A 16 4.53 -7.29 -7.42
C ILE A 16 5.43 -6.63 -8.47
N ASP A 17 6.76 -6.72 -8.32
CA ASP A 17 7.73 -6.14 -9.27
C ASP A 17 8.33 -7.19 -10.22
N GLY A 18 8.28 -8.47 -9.82
CA GLY A 18 8.73 -9.60 -10.61
C GLY A 18 7.94 -10.87 -10.30
N LEU A 19 7.80 -11.73 -11.31
CA LEU A 19 7.20 -13.06 -11.18
C LEU A 19 8.06 -14.06 -11.97
N VAL A 20 8.41 -15.17 -11.33
CA VAL A 20 9.15 -16.27 -11.93
C VAL A 20 8.40 -17.57 -11.67
N VAL A 21 8.26 -18.41 -12.69
CA VAL A 21 7.72 -19.77 -12.54
C VAL A 21 8.76 -20.76 -13.03
N THR A 22 8.99 -21.82 -12.25
CA THR A 22 9.88 -22.92 -12.63
C THR A 22 9.14 -24.26 -12.64
N ASP A 23 9.65 -25.20 -13.44
CA ASP A 23 9.28 -26.61 -13.35
C ASP A 23 9.84 -27.27 -12.07
N ASN A 24 9.60 -28.58 -11.90
CA ASN A 24 10.09 -29.36 -10.77
C ASN A 24 11.62 -29.57 -10.74
N LYS A 25 12.34 -29.19 -11.80
CA LYS A 25 13.80 -29.23 -11.89
C LYS A 25 14.43 -27.85 -11.68
N GLY A 26 13.64 -26.80 -11.50
CA GLY A 26 14.12 -25.42 -11.36
C GLY A 26 14.47 -24.74 -12.69
N ILE A 27 13.94 -25.24 -13.81
CA ILE A 27 14.02 -24.59 -15.12
C ILE A 27 12.92 -23.55 -15.24
N ILE A 28 13.27 -22.33 -15.65
CA ILE A 28 12.34 -21.21 -15.75
C ILE A 28 11.40 -21.40 -16.94
N GLU A 29 10.09 -21.53 -16.67
CA GLU A 29 9.03 -21.63 -17.67
C GLU A 29 8.30 -20.31 -17.92
N TYR A 30 8.34 -19.39 -16.95
CA TYR A 30 7.75 -18.06 -17.09
C TYR A 30 8.57 -17.03 -16.32
N PHE A 31 8.71 -15.85 -16.89
CA PHE A 31 9.38 -14.73 -16.26
C PHE A 31 8.75 -13.43 -16.73
N VAL A 32 8.41 -12.55 -15.79
CA VAL A 32 8.05 -11.16 -16.09
C VAL A 32 8.62 -10.25 -15.01
N THR A 33 8.99 -9.04 -15.42
CA THR A 33 9.34 -7.96 -14.51
C THR A 33 8.60 -6.69 -14.90
N TYR A 34 8.04 -6.03 -13.89
CA TYR A 34 7.31 -4.76 -14.02
C TYR A 34 8.18 -3.54 -13.69
N ARG A 35 9.44 -3.79 -13.29
CA ARG A 35 10.46 -2.77 -12.96
C ARG A 35 11.74 -3.03 -13.76
N PRO A 36 11.71 -2.83 -15.10
CA PRO A 36 12.87 -3.04 -15.97
C PRO A 36 14.03 -2.09 -15.67
N ASP A 37 13.76 -1.00 -14.95
CA ASP A 37 14.74 -0.09 -14.38
C ASP A 37 15.61 -0.76 -13.28
N ILE A 38 15.03 -1.67 -12.49
CA ILE A 38 15.73 -2.42 -11.44
C ILE A 38 16.20 -3.79 -11.92
N ASN A 39 15.33 -4.61 -12.52
CA ASN A 39 15.71 -5.91 -13.07
C ASN A 39 15.75 -5.82 -14.60
N LYS A 40 16.95 -5.77 -15.17
CA LYS A 40 17.14 -5.59 -16.62
C LYS A 40 17.05 -6.89 -17.42
N LEU A 41 16.77 -8.02 -16.77
CA LEU A 41 16.56 -9.30 -17.45
C LEU A 41 15.26 -9.25 -18.25
N LYS A 42 15.32 -9.76 -19.47
CA LYS A 42 14.13 -9.98 -20.31
C LYS A 42 13.75 -11.46 -20.26
N GLU A 43 12.49 -11.75 -20.58
CA GLU A 43 12.00 -13.13 -20.67
C GLU A 43 12.89 -14.01 -21.57
N ALA A 44 13.29 -13.49 -22.74
CA ALA A 44 14.20 -14.19 -23.66
C ALA A 44 15.61 -14.47 -23.08
N ASP A 45 16.03 -13.77 -22.03
CA ASP A 45 17.33 -13.99 -21.39
C ASP A 45 17.32 -15.20 -20.45
N VAL A 46 16.14 -15.62 -19.97
CA VAL A 46 16.01 -16.53 -18.81
C VAL A 46 15.15 -17.76 -19.08
N LEU A 47 14.20 -17.70 -20.02
CA LEU A 47 13.36 -18.85 -20.35
C LEU A 47 14.18 -20.09 -20.72
N GLY A 48 13.77 -21.24 -20.19
CA GLY A 48 14.42 -22.53 -20.44
C GLY A 48 15.78 -22.71 -19.76
N LYS A 49 16.23 -21.76 -18.95
CA LYS A 49 17.49 -21.86 -18.19
C LYS A 49 17.23 -22.26 -16.74
N TYR A 50 18.25 -22.85 -16.13
CA TYR A 50 18.22 -23.22 -14.72
C TYR A 50 18.35 -21.97 -13.82
N ILE A 51 17.57 -21.91 -12.74
CA ILE A 51 17.47 -20.71 -11.90
C ILE A 51 18.82 -20.27 -11.29
N LEU A 52 19.68 -21.22 -10.92
CA LEU A 52 21.00 -20.91 -10.35
C LEU A 52 22.01 -20.46 -11.41
N ASP A 53 21.77 -20.74 -12.70
CA ASP A 53 22.58 -20.17 -13.78
C ASP A 53 22.25 -18.69 -14.00
N ILE A 54 21.01 -18.29 -13.72
CA ILE A 54 20.59 -16.89 -13.77
C ILE A 54 21.09 -16.13 -12.56
N TYR A 55 21.08 -16.77 -11.39
CA TYR A 55 21.48 -16.19 -10.10
C TYR A 55 22.61 -17.02 -9.43
N PRO A 56 23.86 -16.89 -9.91
CA PRO A 56 24.97 -17.78 -9.50
C PRO A 56 25.42 -17.64 -8.04
N ASP A 57 25.05 -16.55 -7.36
CA ASP A 57 25.36 -16.35 -5.94
C ASP A 57 24.42 -17.16 -5.01
N LEU A 58 23.38 -17.80 -5.57
CA LEU A 58 22.47 -18.67 -4.83
C LEU A 58 22.92 -20.14 -4.89
N SER A 59 22.57 -20.89 -3.86
CA SER A 59 22.68 -22.35 -3.78
C SER A 59 21.31 -22.99 -3.59
N PRO A 60 21.18 -24.33 -3.71
CA PRO A 60 19.93 -25.02 -3.40
C PRO A 60 19.38 -24.75 -1.99
N GLU A 61 20.26 -24.41 -1.04
CA GLU A 61 19.92 -24.09 0.35
C GLU A 61 19.55 -22.62 0.56
N THR A 62 20.09 -21.70 -0.24
CA THR A 62 19.83 -20.25 -0.08
C THR A 62 18.76 -19.73 -1.03
N SER A 63 18.51 -20.41 -2.15
CA SER A 63 17.43 -20.09 -3.08
C SER A 63 16.08 -20.48 -2.47
N SER A 64 15.15 -19.53 -2.38
CA SER A 64 13.77 -19.79 -1.96
C SER A 64 13.11 -20.80 -2.89
N ILE A 65 13.24 -20.63 -4.21
CA ILE A 65 12.70 -21.53 -5.23
C ILE A 65 13.19 -22.96 -5.01
N MET A 66 14.50 -23.17 -4.84
CA MET A 66 15.06 -24.51 -4.64
C MET A 66 14.61 -25.15 -3.32
N ARG A 67 14.51 -24.37 -2.24
CA ARG A 67 14.01 -24.86 -0.97
C ARG A 67 12.53 -25.24 -1.02
N VAL A 68 11.71 -24.47 -1.72
CA VAL A 68 10.28 -24.79 -1.90
C VAL A 68 10.12 -26.03 -2.78
N LEU A 69 10.88 -26.15 -3.87
CA LEU A 69 10.91 -27.36 -4.70
C LEU A 69 11.25 -28.62 -3.89
N LYS A 70 12.25 -28.53 -3.01
CA LYS A 70 12.69 -29.67 -2.19
C LYS A 70 11.72 -30.01 -1.06
N SER A 71 11.15 -29.00 -0.40
CA SER A 71 10.38 -29.19 0.83
C SER A 71 8.86 -29.26 0.61
N GLY A 72 8.37 -28.74 -0.52
CA GLY A 72 6.94 -28.52 -0.77
C GLY A 72 6.29 -27.50 0.16
N LYS A 73 7.06 -26.80 1.01
CA LYS A 73 6.54 -25.82 1.96
C LYS A 73 6.75 -24.41 1.41
N PRO A 74 5.74 -23.52 1.45
CA PRO A 74 5.88 -22.16 0.96
C PRO A 74 6.82 -21.32 1.83
N VAL A 75 7.45 -20.33 1.22
CA VAL A 75 8.31 -19.31 1.87
C VAL A 75 7.69 -17.95 1.60
N PHE A 76 7.60 -17.09 2.61
CA PHE A 76 6.94 -15.78 2.47
C PHE A 76 7.87 -14.65 2.92
N ASN A 77 7.86 -13.56 2.14
CA ASN A 77 8.54 -12.29 2.44
C ASN A 77 10.01 -12.43 2.84
N GLU A 78 10.73 -13.35 2.22
CA GLU A 78 12.13 -13.56 2.52
C GLU A 78 12.99 -12.57 1.73
N SER A 79 13.87 -11.85 2.43
CA SER A 79 14.82 -10.95 1.78
C SER A 79 15.95 -11.76 1.14
N GLN A 80 16.11 -11.61 -0.17
CA GLN A 80 17.18 -12.24 -0.92
C GLN A 80 18.02 -11.19 -1.65
N HIS A 81 19.32 -11.44 -1.67
CA HIS A 81 20.25 -10.74 -2.53
C HIS A 81 20.46 -11.57 -3.80
N LEU A 82 20.00 -11.05 -4.93
CA LEU A 82 20.03 -11.70 -6.23
C LEU A 82 21.08 -11.00 -7.08
N LYS A 83 22.17 -11.69 -7.38
CA LYS A 83 23.13 -11.24 -8.38
C LYS A 83 22.89 -11.98 -9.68
N THR A 84 22.54 -11.26 -10.74
CA THR A 84 22.31 -11.88 -12.06
C THR A 84 23.63 -12.28 -12.70
N TYR A 85 23.59 -13.25 -13.63
CA TYR A 85 24.76 -13.63 -14.45
C TYR A 85 25.33 -12.47 -15.28
N LYS A 86 24.53 -11.42 -15.54
CA LYS A 86 24.97 -10.17 -16.18
C LYS A 86 25.64 -9.18 -15.21
N GLY A 87 25.87 -9.59 -13.96
CA GLY A 87 26.53 -8.80 -12.92
C GLY A 87 25.63 -7.78 -12.22
N GLN A 88 24.32 -7.78 -12.47
CA GLN A 88 23.39 -6.86 -11.82
C GLN A 88 23.04 -7.36 -10.41
N SER A 89 23.16 -6.49 -9.41
CA SER A 89 22.80 -6.79 -8.03
C SER A 89 21.41 -6.25 -7.72
N ILE A 90 20.51 -7.12 -7.31
CA ILE A 90 19.10 -6.84 -7.01
C ILE A 90 18.83 -7.30 -5.57
N TYR A 91 18.18 -6.47 -4.77
CA TYR A 91 17.67 -6.88 -3.47
C TYR A 91 16.17 -7.04 -3.60
N ALA A 92 15.66 -8.20 -3.22
CA ALA A 92 14.26 -8.53 -3.39
C ALA A 92 13.67 -9.12 -2.12
N VAL A 93 12.39 -8.86 -1.90
CA VAL A 93 11.57 -9.58 -0.92
C VAL A 93 10.71 -10.57 -1.69
N ASN A 94 10.95 -11.85 -1.48
CA ASN A 94 10.37 -12.93 -2.26
C ASN A 94 9.34 -13.72 -1.46
N SER A 95 8.21 -14.02 -2.10
CA SER A 95 7.24 -15.00 -1.62
C SER A 95 7.12 -16.11 -2.67
N THR A 96 7.41 -17.33 -2.24
CA THR A 96 7.63 -18.49 -3.08
C THR A 96 6.65 -19.59 -2.69
N LEU A 97 5.83 -20.03 -3.63
CA LEU A 97 4.75 -20.99 -3.43
C LEU A 97 4.97 -22.22 -4.33
N PRO A 98 4.74 -23.44 -3.81
CA PRO A 98 4.79 -24.64 -4.64
C PRO A 98 3.57 -24.71 -5.56
N ILE A 99 3.78 -25.20 -6.78
CA ILE A 99 2.72 -25.63 -7.69
C ILE A 99 2.59 -27.14 -7.51
N VAL A 100 1.43 -27.58 -7.02
CA VAL A 100 1.21 -28.96 -6.60
C VAL A 100 0.13 -29.61 -7.47
N SER A 101 0.36 -30.84 -7.91
CA SER A 101 -0.62 -31.69 -8.58
C SER A 101 -0.74 -33.00 -7.80
N GLY A 102 -1.83 -33.17 -7.06
CA GLY A 102 -1.95 -34.27 -6.09
C GLY A 102 -1.02 -34.06 -4.91
N GLU A 103 -0.11 -35.01 -4.66
CA GLU A 103 0.92 -34.90 -3.61
C GLU A 103 2.30 -34.46 -4.16
N GLU A 104 2.43 -34.30 -5.47
CA GLU A 104 3.71 -33.97 -6.12
C GLU A 104 3.85 -32.46 -6.39
N VAL A 105 5.01 -31.91 -6.02
CA VAL A 105 5.41 -30.55 -6.42
C VAL A 105 5.88 -30.60 -7.87
N ILE A 106 5.07 -30.04 -8.78
CA ILE A 106 5.34 -30.01 -10.22
C ILE A 106 6.05 -28.72 -10.67
N GLY A 107 6.18 -27.75 -9.77
CA GLY A 107 6.87 -26.50 -10.04
C GLY A 107 6.77 -25.53 -8.87
N VAL A 108 7.23 -24.30 -9.08
CA VAL A 108 7.18 -23.22 -8.09
C VAL A 108 6.83 -21.91 -8.78
N VAL A 109 6.07 -21.07 -8.09
CA VAL A 109 5.90 -19.66 -8.44
C VAL A 109 6.57 -18.79 -7.39
N ASP A 110 7.42 -17.88 -7.84
CA ASP A 110 8.10 -16.87 -7.02
C ASP A 110 7.64 -15.49 -7.41
N VAL A 111 7.22 -14.72 -6.41
CA VAL A 111 6.76 -13.35 -6.55
C VAL A 111 7.75 -12.46 -5.81
N SER A 112 8.30 -11.46 -6.49
CA SER A 112 9.34 -10.60 -5.95
C SER A 112 8.88 -9.14 -5.87
N ARG A 113 9.26 -8.45 -4.80
CA ARG A 113 9.30 -6.96 -4.74
C ARG A 113 10.74 -6.51 -4.65
N TYR A 114 11.16 -5.58 -5.49
CA TYR A 114 12.54 -5.09 -5.51
C TYR A 114 12.72 -3.90 -4.56
N LEU A 115 13.88 -3.88 -3.91
CA LEU A 115 14.33 -2.80 -3.06
C LEU A 115 15.29 -1.91 -3.85
N ASP A 116 15.03 -0.61 -3.90
CA ASP A 116 15.81 0.35 -4.67
C ASP A 116 17.24 0.52 -4.11
N PRO A 117 18.29 0.37 -4.95
CA PRO A 117 19.68 0.53 -4.51
C PRO A 117 20.10 1.96 -4.12
N GLU A 118 19.43 3.03 -4.56
CA GLU A 118 19.81 4.42 -4.16
C GLU A 118 19.49 4.74 -2.69
N ILE A 119 18.70 3.90 -2.03
CA ILE A 119 18.39 3.97 -0.59
C ILE A 119 19.59 3.52 0.28
N ARG A 120 20.71 3.12 -0.33
CA ARG A 120 21.85 2.48 0.37
C ARG A 120 22.91 3.38 0.98
N ARG A 121 22.85 4.70 0.83
CA ARG A 121 23.75 5.57 1.62
C ARG A 121 23.33 5.77 3.08
N GLU A 122 22.15 5.29 3.50
CA GLU A 122 21.73 5.51 4.89
C GLU A 122 21.77 4.32 5.85
N ASN A 123 21.78 3.05 5.44
CA ASN A 123 21.44 1.98 6.40
C ASN A 123 22.34 0.72 6.34
N ILE A 124 23.49 0.75 7.04
CA ILE A 124 24.04 -0.44 7.71
C ILE A 124 23.83 -0.28 9.21
N THR A 125 22.61 -0.58 9.62
CA THR A 125 22.27 -1.18 10.91
C THR A 125 20.92 -1.83 10.66
N LEU A 126 20.80 -3.16 10.72
CA LEU A 126 19.51 -3.84 10.93
C LEU A 126 19.07 -3.64 12.39
N ALA A 127 19.20 -2.40 12.87
CA ALA A 127 18.39 -1.88 13.94
C ALA A 127 17.14 -1.33 13.28
N PHE A 128 16.02 -1.43 13.99
CA PHE A 128 14.83 -0.62 13.75
C PHE A 128 15.21 0.85 13.61
N LYS A 129 15.59 1.28 12.41
CA LYS A 129 15.47 2.67 12.01
C LYS A 129 14.02 2.85 11.65
N ASP A 130 13.24 3.28 12.63
CA ASP A 130 12.44 4.51 12.60
C ASP A 130 11.83 4.94 11.25
N ASN A 131 11.48 4.02 10.36
CA ASN A 131 10.70 4.35 9.15
C ASN A 131 9.19 4.43 9.44
N HIS A 132 8.79 4.19 10.69
CA HIS A 132 7.44 4.50 11.21
C HIS A 132 7.39 5.81 11.99
N LEU A 133 8.49 6.56 12.02
CA LEU A 133 8.56 7.93 12.49
C LEU A 133 8.84 8.80 11.26
N PRO A 134 8.01 9.81 10.94
CA PRO A 134 8.47 10.83 10.01
C PRO A 134 9.77 11.42 10.57
N LYS A 135 10.87 11.27 9.82
CA LYS A 135 12.10 12.02 10.06
C LYS A 135 11.78 13.48 9.72
N ASN A 136 11.40 14.25 10.75
CA ASN A 136 10.98 15.66 10.76
C ASN A 136 9.46 15.91 10.72
N LYS A 137 9.02 16.79 11.64
CA LYS A 137 7.68 17.41 11.66
C LYS A 137 7.31 18.11 10.36
N ASP A 138 8.31 18.51 9.59
CA ASP A 138 8.15 19.27 8.34
C ASP A 138 7.69 18.40 7.16
N GLU A 139 7.70 17.07 7.28
CA GLU A 139 7.25 16.17 6.21
C GLU A 139 5.79 15.72 6.34
N LEU A 140 5.15 15.89 7.51
CA LEU A 140 3.73 15.55 7.67
C LEU A 140 2.83 16.60 7.02
N TYR A 141 1.78 16.14 6.35
CA TYR A 141 0.77 17.01 5.77
C TYR A 141 0.01 17.78 6.85
N SER A 142 -0.29 19.02 6.52
CA SER A 142 -1.06 19.98 7.29
C SER A 142 -2.44 20.20 6.67
N ILE A 143 -3.23 21.02 7.36
CA ILE A 143 -4.55 21.41 6.87
C ILE A 143 -4.45 22.19 5.56
N ASP A 144 -3.36 22.91 5.33
CA ASP A 144 -3.14 23.71 4.13
C ASP A 144 -2.83 22.83 2.91
N ASP A 145 -2.33 21.61 3.13
CA ASP A 145 -2.10 20.62 2.08
C ASP A 145 -3.39 19.96 1.58
N ILE A 146 -4.50 20.14 2.30
CA ILE A 146 -5.83 19.73 1.83
C ILE A 146 -6.38 20.84 0.92
N ILE A 147 -6.17 20.69 -0.38
CA ILE A 147 -6.61 21.67 -1.38
C ILE A 147 -8.08 21.44 -1.71
N THR A 148 -8.90 22.49 -1.58
CA THR A 148 -10.35 22.42 -1.78
C THR A 148 -10.96 23.80 -1.95
N ASP A 149 -12.00 23.89 -2.79
CA ASP A 149 -12.97 24.98 -2.87
C ASP A 149 -14.41 24.50 -2.60
N GLU A 150 -14.60 23.20 -2.33
CA GLU A 150 -15.90 22.64 -1.99
C GLU A 150 -16.29 22.88 -0.52
N ASN A 151 -17.53 23.32 -0.29
CA ASN A 151 -18.02 23.65 1.06
C ASN A 151 -17.96 22.46 2.02
N SER A 152 -18.30 21.26 1.54
CA SER A 152 -18.27 20.03 2.34
C SER A 152 -16.86 19.70 2.86
N MET A 153 -15.83 19.97 2.05
CA MET A 153 -14.44 19.78 2.43
C MET A 153 -13.92 20.91 3.33
N LEU A 154 -14.40 22.14 3.18
CA LEU A 154 -14.11 23.24 4.11
C LEU A 154 -14.68 22.95 5.51
N GLU A 155 -15.90 22.42 5.61
CA GLU A 155 -16.47 21.96 6.89
C GLU A 155 -15.64 20.83 7.51
N ILE A 156 -15.12 19.91 6.69
CA ILE A 156 -14.19 18.87 7.16
C ILE A 156 -12.91 19.50 7.71
N LYS A 157 -12.36 20.53 7.08
CA LYS A 157 -11.18 21.23 7.61
C LYS A 157 -11.43 21.81 9.00
N GLU A 158 -12.57 22.47 9.19
CA GLU A 158 -12.94 23.00 10.51
C GLU A 158 -13.08 21.88 11.55
N LYS A 159 -13.68 20.75 11.14
CA LYS A 159 -13.84 19.58 12.01
C LYS A 159 -12.49 18.97 12.41
N ILE A 160 -11.54 18.89 11.48
CA ILE A 160 -10.16 18.45 11.73
C ILE A 160 -9.51 19.33 12.81
N LEU A 161 -9.62 20.65 12.69
CA LEU A 161 -9.04 21.58 13.68
C LEU A 161 -9.68 21.40 15.05
N LYS A 162 -11.01 21.27 15.14
CA LYS A 162 -11.72 21.04 16.41
C LYS A 162 -11.32 19.71 17.05
N VAL A 163 -11.32 18.61 16.29
CA VAL A 163 -10.99 17.30 16.84
C VAL A 163 -9.50 17.15 17.15
N SER A 164 -8.62 17.88 16.46
CA SER A 164 -7.17 17.83 16.73
C SER A 164 -6.86 18.20 18.19
N LYS A 165 -7.64 19.10 18.80
CA LYS A 165 -7.50 19.55 20.20
C LYS A 165 -8.02 18.58 21.26
N THR A 166 -8.53 17.42 20.85
CA THR A 166 -8.99 16.37 21.78
C THR A 166 -8.16 15.10 21.61
N GLY A 167 -8.18 14.25 22.64
CA GLY A 167 -7.56 12.91 22.61
C GLY A 167 -8.47 11.81 22.05
N SER A 168 -9.66 12.16 21.53
CA SER A 168 -10.66 11.18 21.10
C SER A 168 -10.22 10.41 19.85
N SER A 169 -10.64 9.15 19.76
CA SER A 169 -10.52 8.33 18.56
C SER A 169 -11.28 8.98 17.40
N VAL A 170 -10.70 8.91 16.20
CA VAL A 170 -11.31 9.45 14.98
C VAL A 170 -11.38 8.36 13.92
N LEU A 171 -12.57 8.14 13.37
CA LEU A 171 -12.77 7.28 12.21
C LEU A 171 -12.94 8.15 10.96
N VAL A 172 -12.08 7.95 9.97
CA VAL A 172 -12.12 8.61 8.67
C VAL A 172 -12.70 7.66 7.65
N TYR A 173 -13.91 7.93 7.19
CA TYR A 173 -14.51 7.21 6.07
C TYR A 173 -14.24 7.97 4.77
N GLY A 174 -13.86 7.26 3.72
CA GLY A 174 -13.77 7.82 2.38
C GLY A 174 -13.32 6.76 1.39
N VAL A 175 -13.91 6.79 0.20
CA VAL A 175 -13.54 5.88 -0.90
C VAL A 175 -12.03 5.96 -1.18
N THR A 176 -11.45 4.89 -1.71
CA THR A 176 -10.02 4.83 -2.06
C THR A 176 -9.60 6.04 -2.92
N GLY A 177 -8.46 6.65 -2.57
CA GLY A 177 -7.92 7.80 -3.31
C GLY A 177 -8.51 9.16 -2.95
N THR A 178 -9.35 9.28 -1.92
CA THR A 178 -9.95 10.57 -1.49
C THR A 178 -9.04 11.45 -0.62
N GLY A 179 -7.98 10.89 -0.03
CA GLY A 179 -7.02 11.62 0.83
C GLY A 179 -7.14 11.34 2.34
N LYS A 180 -7.59 10.15 2.77
CA LYS A 180 -7.74 9.80 4.19
C LYS A 180 -6.47 10.01 5.02
N GLU A 181 -5.30 9.70 4.46
CA GLU A 181 -4.02 9.91 5.13
C GLU A 181 -3.71 11.39 5.37
N LEU A 182 -4.04 12.28 4.41
CA LEU A 182 -3.89 13.74 4.59
C LEU A 182 -4.68 14.24 5.79
N VAL A 183 -5.90 13.72 5.97
CA VAL A 183 -6.76 14.03 7.11
C VAL A 183 -6.14 13.53 8.42
N ALA A 184 -5.67 12.29 8.46
CA ALA A 184 -5.05 11.71 9.66
C ALA A 184 -3.78 12.46 10.09
N GLN A 185 -2.89 12.78 9.14
CA GLN A 185 -1.69 13.56 9.40
C GLN A 185 -2.03 14.99 9.86
N SER A 186 -3.04 15.62 9.23
CA SER A 186 -3.50 16.96 9.62
C SER A 186 -4.03 16.99 11.05
N ILE A 187 -4.80 15.97 11.46
CA ILE A 187 -5.29 15.84 12.85
C ILE A 187 -4.11 15.78 13.82
N HIS A 188 -3.10 14.96 13.53
CA HIS A 188 -1.92 14.83 14.38
C HIS A 188 -1.12 16.14 14.46
N LYS A 189 -0.82 16.76 13.31
CA LYS A 189 -0.01 17.99 13.21
C LYS A 189 -0.62 19.17 13.96
N HIS A 190 -1.94 19.23 14.10
CA HIS A 190 -2.64 20.29 14.83
C HIS A 190 -2.99 19.92 16.29
N SER A 191 -2.64 18.72 16.75
CA SER A 191 -2.91 18.24 18.10
C SER A 191 -1.82 18.61 19.11
N ASP A 192 -2.10 18.45 20.40
CA ASP A 192 -1.09 18.60 21.46
C ASP A 192 0.01 17.52 21.40
N ARG A 193 -0.22 16.45 20.61
CA ARG A 193 0.73 15.37 20.34
C ARG A 193 1.55 15.60 19.06
N CYS A 194 1.49 16.78 18.43
CA CYS A 194 2.20 17.08 17.18
C CYS A 194 3.73 16.92 17.23
N ASN A 195 4.30 16.88 18.44
CA ASN A 195 5.73 16.68 18.66
C ASN A 195 6.09 15.24 19.01
N MET A 196 5.09 14.36 19.06
CA MET A 196 5.21 12.95 19.40
C MET A 196 5.14 12.09 18.13
N PRO A 197 5.43 10.78 18.20
CA PRO A 197 5.41 9.92 17.02
C PRO A 197 4.06 9.94 16.28
N PHE A 198 4.10 9.93 14.95
CA PHE A 198 2.97 9.58 14.09
C PHE A 198 3.31 8.28 13.37
N VAL A 199 2.65 7.20 13.75
CA VAL A 199 2.87 5.87 13.17
C VAL A 199 1.72 5.55 12.23
N SER A 200 2.01 5.36 10.94
CA SER A 200 1.04 4.97 9.92
C SER A 200 1.19 3.49 9.57
N GLN A 201 0.07 2.78 9.46
CA GLN A 201 0.01 1.41 8.97
C GLN A 201 -1.20 1.22 8.07
N ASN A 202 -0.94 0.90 6.80
CA ASN A 202 -1.97 0.40 5.89
C ASN A 202 -2.15 -1.10 6.11
N CYS A 203 -3.38 -1.53 6.35
CA CYS A 203 -3.67 -2.89 6.79
C CYS A 203 -4.13 -3.80 5.63
N ALA A 204 -4.28 -3.23 4.44
CA ALA A 204 -4.52 -3.97 3.22
C ALA A 204 -3.25 -4.71 2.78
N ALA A 205 -3.44 -5.90 2.18
CA ALA A 205 -2.40 -6.73 1.59
C ALA A 205 -1.33 -7.30 2.53
N ILE A 206 -1.47 -7.19 3.86
CA ILE A 206 -0.59 -7.84 4.84
C ILE A 206 -1.28 -9.09 5.40
N PRO A 207 -0.63 -10.28 5.37
CA PRO A 207 -1.15 -11.48 6.03
C PRO A 207 -1.44 -11.23 7.51
N SER A 208 -2.57 -11.71 8.00
CA SER A 208 -3.10 -11.39 9.33
C SER A 208 -2.13 -11.69 10.48
N THR A 209 -1.42 -12.81 10.42
CA THR A 209 -0.41 -13.20 11.43
C THR A 209 0.79 -12.26 11.45
N LEU A 210 1.19 -11.75 10.28
CA LEU A 210 2.27 -10.77 10.15
C LEU A 210 1.78 -9.39 10.64
N LEU A 211 0.57 -8.99 10.27
CA LEU A 211 -0.02 -7.73 10.72
C LEU A 211 -0.13 -7.70 12.25
N GLU A 212 -0.58 -8.79 12.86
CA GLU A 212 -0.62 -8.91 14.32
C GLU A 212 0.77 -8.71 14.94
N SER A 213 1.79 -9.41 14.40
CA SER A 213 3.16 -9.31 14.89
C SER A 213 3.76 -7.91 14.71
N ILE A 214 3.39 -7.21 13.63
CA ILE A 214 3.79 -5.81 13.39
C ILE A 214 3.13 -4.88 14.40
N LEU A 215 1.82 -4.99 14.59
CA LEU A 215 1.05 -4.11 15.48
C LEU A 215 1.46 -4.30 16.94
N PHE A 216 1.50 -5.55 17.41
CA PHE A 216 1.65 -5.86 18.83
C PHE A 216 3.06 -6.25 19.25
N GLY A 217 3.96 -6.55 18.30
CA GLY A 217 5.31 -7.00 18.58
C GLY A 217 5.38 -8.50 18.91
N THR A 218 6.59 -9.02 19.05
CA THR A 218 6.83 -10.46 19.25
C THR A 218 7.78 -10.72 20.41
N VAL A 219 7.64 -11.88 21.03
CA VAL A 219 8.60 -12.41 22.01
C VAL A 219 9.38 -13.57 21.36
N LYS A 220 10.67 -13.68 21.68
CA LYS A 220 11.50 -14.79 21.21
C LYS A 220 10.85 -16.14 21.54
N GLY A 221 10.71 -16.99 20.53
CA GLY A 221 10.09 -18.31 20.68
C GLY A 221 8.56 -18.34 20.51
N SER A 222 7.91 -17.22 20.19
CA SER A 222 6.48 -17.20 19.85
C SER A 222 6.14 -18.00 18.59
N TYR A 223 7.09 -18.11 17.66
CA TYR A 223 7.09 -18.99 16.49
C TYR A 223 8.54 -19.26 16.05
N THR A 224 8.76 -20.18 15.11
CA THR A 224 10.10 -20.51 14.60
C THR A 224 10.77 -19.30 13.98
N GLY A 225 11.91 -18.87 14.54
CA GLY A 225 12.64 -17.68 14.09
C GLY A 225 12.14 -16.35 14.67
N ALA A 226 11.19 -16.37 15.62
CA ALA A 226 10.74 -15.16 16.30
C ALA A 226 11.84 -14.56 17.18
N GLU A 227 12.01 -13.25 17.10
CA GLU A 227 12.87 -12.45 17.97
C GLU A 227 12.05 -11.53 18.87
N ASN A 228 12.67 -11.00 19.92
CA ASN A 228 12.05 -9.98 20.75
C ASN A 228 11.98 -8.66 19.98
N LYS A 229 10.76 -8.19 19.69
CA LYS A 229 10.54 -7.01 18.85
C LYS A 229 9.35 -6.19 19.37
N LYS A 230 9.53 -4.87 19.44
CA LYS A 230 8.46 -3.93 19.79
C LYS A 230 7.42 -3.84 18.67
N GLY A 231 6.15 -3.76 19.03
CA GLY A 231 5.05 -3.50 18.10
C GLY A 231 4.84 -2.02 17.78
N LEU A 232 4.08 -1.72 16.73
CA LEU A 232 3.72 -0.35 16.36
C LEU A 232 2.94 0.40 17.45
N PHE A 233 2.13 -0.29 18.24
CA PHE A 233 1.47 0.31 19.40
C PHE A 233 2.48 0.83 20.43
N GLU A 234 3.59 0.10 20.66
CA GLU A 234 4.68 0.56 21.53
C GLU A 234 5.48 1.69 20.90
N VAL A 235 5.71 1.65 19.58
CA VAL A 235 6.43 2.70 18.84
C VAL A 235 5.63 4.02 18.84
N ALA A 236 4.31 3.95 18.79
CA ALA A 236 3.42 5.10 18.79
C ALA A 236 3.23 5.75 20.18
N GLN A 237 3.90 5.24 21.22
CA GLN A 237 3.69 5.68 22.61
C GLN A 237 3.80 7.20 22.78
N GLY A 238 2.80 7.80 23.45
CA GLY A 238 2.67 9.25 23.62
C GLY A 238 2.20 9.99 22.37
N GLY A 239 2.18 9.34 21.20
CA GLY A 239 1.87 9.90 19.90
C GLY A 239 0.51 9.48 19.35
N THR A 240 0.46 9.27 18.03
CA THR A 240 -0.74 8.88 17.28
C THR A 240 -0.42 7.67 16.40
N ILE A 241 -1.32 6.68 16.41
CA ILE A 241 -1.32 5.60 15.42
C ILE A 241 -2.45 5.85 14.41
N PHE A 242 -2.12 5.76 13.13
CA PHE A 242 -3.05 5.77 12.02
C PHE A 242 -3.17 4.37 11.42
N LEU A 243 -4.38 3.81 11.44
CA LEU A 243 -4.69 2.49 10.90
C LEU A 243 -5.56 2.67 9.65
N ASP A 244 -4.96 2.56 8.46
CA ASP A 244 -5.67 2.66 7.19
C ASP A 244 -6.26 1.32 6.75
N GLU A 245 -7.45 1.37 6.17
CA GLU A 245 -8.23 0.21 5.72
C GLU A 245 -8.44 -0.84 6.85
N ILE A 246 -8.91 -0.40 8.01
CA ILE A 246 -9.13 -1.30 9.16
C ILE A 246 -10.18 -2.40 8.88
N ASN A 247 -11.12 -2.12 7.97
CA ASN A 247 -12.10 -3.09 7.47
C ASN A 247 -11.51 -4.18 6.57
N SER A 248 -10.22 -4.10 6.24
CA SER A 248 -9.48 -5.16 5.51
C SER A 248 -8.73 -6.10 6.45
N MET A 249 -8.75 -5.86 7.77
CA MET A 249 -8.15 -6.75 8.76
C MET A 249 -9.05 -7.93 9.09
N GLU A 250 -8.44 -9.08 9.39
CA GLU A 250 -9.13 -10.20 10.03
C GLU A 250 -9.79 -9.80 11.36
N ILE A 251 -10.99 -10.35 11.62
CA ILE A 251 -11.80 -10.07 12.81
C ILE A 251 -11.05 -10.41 14.12
N SER A 252 -10.14 -11.39 14.07
CA SER A 252 -9.29 -11.76 15.20
C SER A 252 -8.30 -10.67 15.60
N VAL A 253 -7.74 -9.93 14.64
CA VAL A 253 -6.84 -8.79 14.90
C VAL A 253 -7.64 -7.60 15.41
N GLN A 254 -8.82 -7.35 14.84
CA GLN A 254 -9.76 -6.33 15.31
C GLN A 254 -10.13 -6.53 16.78
N ALA A 255 -10.36 -7.77 17.22
CA ALA A 255 -10.64 -8.09 18.62
C ALA A 255 -9.49 -7.68 19.57
N LYS A 256 -8.23 -7.84 19.13
CA LYS A 256 -7.06 -7.43 19.91
C LYS A 256 -6.89 -5.93 19.97
N ILE A 257 -7.21 -5.22 18.88
CA ILE A 257 -7.23 -3.75 18.86
C ILE A 257 -8.31 -3.23 19.81
N LEU A 258 -9.51 -3.80 19.78
CA LEU A 258 -10.59 -3.45 20.71
C LEU A 258 -10.11 -3.58 22.16
N LYS A 259 -9.50 -4.73 22.51
CA LYS A 259 -8.94 -4.95 23.84
C LYS A 259 -7.87 -3.92 24.21
N ALA A 260 -7.00 -3.57 23.27
CA ALA A 260 -5.97 -2.55 23.46
C ALA A 260 -6.56 -1.17 23.76
N ILE A 261 -7.65 -0.81 23.10
CA ILE A 261 -8.37 0.45 23.31
C ILE A 261 -9.03 0.48 24.68
N GLU A 262 -9.73 -0.59 25.04
CA GLU A 262 -10.51 -0.65 26.28
C GLU A 262 -9.62 -0.74 27.53
N GLU A 263 -8.58 -1.57 27.48
CA GLU A 263 -7.68 -1.78 28.62
C GLU A 263 -6.54 -0.75 28.67
N LYS A 264 -6.32 0.03 27.61
CA LYS A 264 -5.13 0.85 27.39
C LYS A 264 -3.83 0.07 27.58
N LYS A 265 -3.85 -1.21 27.21
CA LYS A 265 -2.76 -2.17 27.39
C LYS A 265 -2.67 -3.09 26.19
N ILE A 266 -1.45 -3.44 25.80
CA ILE A 266 -1.20 -4.48 24.80
C ILE A 266 -0.39 -5.62 25.39
N ARG A 267 -0.36 -6.75 24.67
CA ARG A 267 0.56 -7.85 24.92
C ARG A 267 1.24 -8.20 23.61
N ARG A 268 2.54 -8.47 23.65
CA ARG A 268 3.27 -9.00 22.49
C ARG A 268 2.78 -10.39 22.13
N VAL A 269 2.92 -10.78 20.87
CA VAL A 269 2.61 -12.13 20.41
C VAL A 269 3.52 -13.13 21.14
N GLY A 270 2.90 -14.11 21.80
CA GLY A 270 3.58 -15.08 22.68
C GLY A 270 4.00 -14.55 24.05
N GLY A 271 3.78 -13.26 24.34
CA GLY A 271 4.06 -12.64 25.63
C GLY A 271 2.87 -12.64 26.58
N LEU A 272 3.14 -12.74 27.88
CA LEU A 272 2.12 -12.69 28.93
C LEU A 272 2.05 -11.32 29.63
N GLU A 273 3.14 -10.55 29.59
CA GLU A 273 3.25 -9.27 30.27
C GLU A 273 2.42 -8.19 29.56
N PRO A 274 1.48 -7.53 30.26
CA PRO A 274 0.78 -6.38 29.72
C PRO A 274 1.70 -5.16 29.69
N ILE A 275 1.58 -4.35 28.63
CA ILE A 275 2.32 -3.11 28.43
C ILE A 275 1.30 -1.98 28.33
N ASP A 276 1.38 -0.99 29.23
CA ASP A 276 0.54 0.20 29.20
C ASP A 276 0.82 1.05 27.95
N ILE A 277 -0.23 1.52 27.30
CA ILE A 277 -0.17 2.39 26.12
C ILE A 277 -0.93 3.69 26.34
N ASP A 278 -0.32 4.81 25.96
CA ASP A 278 -0.98 6.10 25.86
C ASP A 278 -0.82 6.64 24.43
N ILE A 279 -1.78 6.29 23.58
CA ILE A 279 -1.77 6.66 22.17
C ILE A 279 -3.12 7.24 21.76
N ARG A 280 -3.08 8.18 20.83
CA ARG A 280 -4.26 8.58 20.08
C ARG A 280 -4.44 7.63 18.89
N ILE A 281 -5.68 7.24 18.61
CA ILE A 281 -5.99 6.38 17.47
C ILE A 281 -6.76 7.19 16.42
N VAL A 282 -6.25 7.17 15.20
CA VAL A 282 -7.00 7.56 14.00
C VAL A 282 -7.12 6.32 13.14
N SER A 283 -8.29 6.04 12.62
CA SER A 283 -8.53 4.86 11.78
C SER A 283 -9.25 5.28 10.51
N ALA A 284 -9.09 4.50 9.45
CA ALA A 284 -9.73 4.75 8.18
C ALA A 284 -10.38 3.50 7.60
N VAL A 285 -11.51 3.72 6.93
CA VAL A 285 -12.23 2.69 6.16
C VAL A 285 -12.48 3.20 4.74
N ASN A 286 -12.36 2.31 3.77
CA ASN A 286 -12.54 2.61 2.34
C ASN A 286 -13.96 2.34 1.82
N GLU A 287 -14.82 1.78 2.66
CA GLU A 287 -16.21 1.47 2.38
C GLU A 287 -17.11 1.95 3.53
N GLU A 288 -18.41 2.05 3.27
CA GLU A 288 -19.36 2.53 4.26
C GLU A 288 -19.29 1.67 5.53
N PRO A 289 -19.08 2.26 6.72
CA PRO A 289 -18.90 1.47 7.95
C PRO A 289 -20.05 0.50 8.25
N ARG A 290 -21.30 0.92 8.01
CA ARG A 290 -22.48 0.07 8.23
C ARG A 290 -22.46 -1.17 7.35
N LYS A 291 -22.20 -0.98 6.06
CA LYS A 291 -22.04 -2.08 5.11
C LYS A 291 -20.91 -3.03 5.51
N ALA A 292 -19.76 -2.50 5.93
CA ALA A 292 -18.65 -3.32 6.40
C ALA A 292 -19.00 -4.15 7.65
N ILE A 293 -19.86 -3.63 8.53
CA ILE A 293 -20.37 -4.36 9.70
C ILE A 293 -21.35 -5.45 9.29
N GLU A 294 -22.32 -5.13 8.44
CA GLU A 294 -23.32 -6.08 7.93
C GLU A 294 -22.68 -7.26 7.20
N GLU A 295 -21.59 -7.02 6.47
CA GLU A 295 -20.82 -8.05 5.78
C GLU A 295 -19.80 -8.78 6.67
N GLY A 296 -19.76 -8.48 7.98
CA GLY A 296 -18.86 -9.14 8.93
C GLY A 296 -17.38 -8.80 8.73
N ARG A 297 -17.05 -7.73 8.01
CA ARG A 297 -15.68 -7.26 7.78
C ARG A 297 -15.20 -6.25 8.82
N LEU A 298 -16.12 -5.64 9.56
CA LEU A 298 -15.81 -4.75 10.68
C LEU A 298 -16.64 -5.16 11.90
N ARG A 299 -16.00 -5.33 13.05
CA ARG A 299 -16.76 -5.59 14.28
C ARG A 299 -17.52 -4.35 14.74
N GLU A 300 -18.79 -4.54 15.08
CA GLU A 300 -19.65 -3.47 15.56
C GLU A 300 -19.13 -2.82 16.85
N ASP A 301 -18.65 -3.63 17.81
CA ASP A 301 -18.10 -3.14 19.08
C ASP A 301 -16.84 -2.27 18.89
N LEU A 302 -15.93 -2.70 18.01
CA LEU A 302 -14.75 -1.93 17.63
C LEU A 302 -15.15 -0.63 16.91
N PHE A 303 -16.13 -0.68 16.01
CA PHE A 303 -16.63 0.51 15.32
C PHE A 303 -17.06 1.61 16.31
N TYR A 304 -17.85 1.28 17.33
CA TYR A 304 -18.29 2.28 18.31
C TYR A 304 -17.13 2.87 19.13
N ARG A 305 -16.05 2.11 19.37
CA ARG A 305 -14.85 2.61 20.07
C ARG A 305 -13.97 3.51 19.19
N LEU A 306 -13.91 3.23 17.89
CA LEU A 306 -13.11 4.01 16.94
C LEU A 306 -13.85 5.25 16.44
N SER A 307 -15.17 5.16 16.27
CA SER A 307 -16.02 6.18 15.66
C SER A 307 -16.59 7.18 16.68
N VAL A 308 -15.80 7.57 17.69
CA VAL A 308 -16.19 8.64 18.63
C VAL A 308 -16.39 9.96 17.89
N VAL A 309 -15.50 10.26 16.94
CA VAL A 309 -15.70 11.30 15.94
C VAL A 309 -15.54 10.68 14.56
N GLN A 310 -16.55 10.84 13.71
CA GLN A 310 -16.51 10.36 12.33
C GLN A 310 -16.28 11.52 11.35
N ILE A 311 -15.33 11.37 10.43
CA ILE A 311 -15.08 12.30 9.32
C ILE A 311 -15.34 11.57 8.01
N ASN A 312 -16.33 12.03 7.24
CA ASN A 312 -16.72 11.41 5.97
C ASN A 312 -16.20 12.28 4.83
N ILE A 313 -15.21 11.78 4.09
CA ILE A 313 -14.62 12.49 2.96
C ILE A 313 -15.47 12.20 1.71
N PRO A 314 -16.06 13.21 1.07
CA PRO A 314 -16.80 13.03 -0.18
C PRO A 314 -15.89 12.54 -1.31
N SER A 315 -16.46 11.77 -2.23
CA SER A 315 -15.80 11.37 -3.45
C SER A 315 -15.48 12.59 -4.32
N LEU A 316 -14.50 12.48 -5.22
CA LEU A 316 -14.15 13.56 -6.15
C LEU A 316 -15.35 13.98 -7.04
N LYS A 317 -16.21 13.02 -7.38
CA LYS A 317 -17.47 13.25 -8.12
C LYS A 317 -18.43 14.21 -7.41
N GLU A 318 -18.45 14.18 -6.07
CA GLU A 318 -19.33 15.01 -5.23
C GLU A 318 -18.74 16.39 -4.96
N ARG A 319 -17.45 16.60 -5.25
CA ARG A 319 -16.73 17.87 -5.06
C ARG A 319 -16.18 18.43 -6.38
N LYS A 320 -17.11 18.71 -7.31
CA LYS A 320 -16.75 19.09 -8.69
C LYS A 320 -15.88 20.35 -8.77
N LYS A 321 -16.02 21.30 -7.83
CA LYS A 321 -15.19 22.51 -7.78
C LYS A 321 -13.70 22.17 -7.60
N ASP A 322 -13.42 21.11 -6.84
CA ASP A 322 -12.06 20.68 -6.56
C ASP A 322 -11.38 20.07 -7.80
N ILE A 323 -12.12 19.55 -8.78
CA ILE A 323 -11.52 18.94 -9.98
C ILE A 323 -10.66 19.98 -10.71
N LYS A 324 -11.19 21.18 -10.94
CA LYS A 324 -10.46 22.26 -11.61
C LYS A 324 -9.28 22.76 -10.76
N LEU A 325 -9.52 22.98 -9.47
CA LEU A 325 -8.50 23.46 -8.54
C LEU A 325 -7.32 22.47 -8.41
N LEU A 326 -7.61 21.20 -8.21
CA LEU A 326 -6.61 20.13 -8.10
C LEU A 326 -5.87 19.94 -9.43
N THR A 327 -6.56 20.07 -10.57
CA THR A 327 -5.90 20.00 -11.88
C THR A 327 -4.84 21.08 -12.03
N GLY A 328 -5.18 22.33 -11.71
CA GLY A 328 -4.22 23.44 -11.70
C GLY A 328 -3.05 23.19 -10.76
N TYR A 329 -3.34 22.75 -9.53
CA TYR A 329 -2.30 22.41 -8.55
C TYR A 329 -1.33 21.33 -9.05
N PHE A 330 -1.85 20.24 -9.64
CA PHE A 330 -0.99 19.18 -10.17
C PHE A 330 -0.19 19.64 -11.39
N ILE A 331 -0.76 20.46 -12.27
CA ILE A 331 -0.03 21.08 -13.38
C ILE A 331 1.16 21.89 -12.86
N ASP A 332 0.94 22.78 -11.89
CA ASP A 332 2.00 23.60 -11.30
C ASP A 332 3.08 22.74 -10.64
N ARG A 333 2.66 21.69 -9.92
CA ARG A 333 3.58 20.75 -9.27
C ARG A 333 4.43 19.98 -10.29
N PHE A 334 3.82 19.45 -11.34
CA PHE A 334 4.54 18.66 -12.34
C PHE A 334 5.40 19.53 -13.26
N ASN A 335 5.01 20.77 -13.54
CA ASN A 335 5.90 21.72 -14.23
C ASN A 335 7.21 21.92 -13.46
N LYS A 336 7.13 22.12 -12.14
CA LYS A 336 8.31 22.27 -11.28
C LYS A 336 9.18 21.01 -11.27
N ASN A 337 8.56 19.83 -11.20
CA ASN A 337 9.28 18.56 -11.07
C ASN A 337 9.86 18.05 -12.40
N MET A 338 9.15 18.25 -13.52
CA MET A 338 9.51 17.71 -14.83
C MET A 338 10.11 18.77 -15.76
N ASN A 339 10.28 20.01 -15.27
CA ASN A 339 10.80 21.16 -16.01
C ASN A 339 10.08 21.38 -17.35
N LYS A 340 8.75 21.34 -17.32
CA LYS A 340 7.87 21.62 -18.47
C LYS A 340 7.19 23.00 -18.31
N GLY A 341 6.60 23.48 -19.40
CA GLY A 341 5.85 24.75 -19.46
C GLY A 341 4.39 24.55 -19.86
N ILE A 342 3.73 23.53 -19.30
CA ILE A 342 2.31 23.27 -19.57
C ILE A 342 1.49 24.32 -18.80
N ILE A 343 0.71 25.13 -19.51
CA ILE A 343 -0.07 26.23 -18.92
C ILE A 343 -1.49 25.81 -18.53
N GLY A 344 -1.95 24.62 -18.94
CA GLY A 344 -3.32 24.19 -18.71
C GLY A 344 -3.75 22.94 -19.47
N ILE A 345 -5.05 22.71 -19.47
CA ILE A 345 -5.74 21.68 -20.25
C ILE A 345 -6.57 22.35 -21.36
N ASP A 346 -6.78 21.64 -22.47
CA ASP A 346 -7.68 22.08 -23.54
C ASP A 346 -9.16 22.05 -23.07
N GLU A 347 -10.02 22.89 -23.65
CA GLU A 347 -11.44 23.02 -23.29
C GLU A 347 -12.18 21.67 -23.35
N LYS A 348 -11.89 20.84 -24.35
CA LYS A 348 -12.47 19.49 -24.46
C LYS A 348 -12.05 18.57 -23.31
N VAL A 349 -10.82 18.75 -22.81
CA VAL A 349 -10.32 17.97 -21.67
C VAL A 349 -11.02 18.43 -20.39
N GLU A 350 -11.25 19.73 -20.22
CA GLU A 350 -11.98 20.28 -19.08
C GLU A 350 -13.43 19.75 -19.01
N GLU A 351 -14.13 19.68 -20.15
CA GLU A 351 -15.47 19.08 -20.23
C GLU A 351 -15.48 17.60 -19.80
N ILE A 352 -14.46 16.83 -20.20
CA ILE A 352 -14.34 15.43 -19.81
C ILE A 352 -14.03 15.30 -18.33
N PHE A 353 -13.07 16.07 -17.81
CA PHE A 353 -12.71 16.04 -16.40
C PHE A 353 -13.91 16.36 -15.51
N ASN A 354 -14.76 17.31 -15.92
CA ASN A 354 -15.97 17.68 -15.19
C ASN A 354 -17.13 16.67 -15.30
N SER A 355 -17.12 15.80 -16.31
CA SER A 355 -18.17 14.79 -16.54
C SER A 355 -17.77 13.37 -16.15
N TYR A 356 -16.48 13.09 -16.01
CA TYR A 356 -15.95 11.80 -15.59
C TYR A 356 -16.26 11.53 -14.10
N SER A 357 -16.51 10.27 -13.76
CA SER A 357 -16.91 9.88 -12.41
C SER A 357 -15.75 9.78 -11.42
N TRP A 358 -14.51 9.72 -11.90
CA TRP A 358 -13.29 9.60 -11.09
C TRP A 358 -13.36 8.45 -10.06
N PRO A 359 -13.51 7.19 -10.49
CA PRO A 359 -13.58 6.03 -9.58
C PRO A 359 -12.36 5.90 -8.66
N GLY A 360 -11.17 6.31 -9.09
CA GLY A 360 -9.96 6.37 -8.27
C GLY A 360 -9.73 7.72 -7.59
N ASN A 361 -10.71 8.62 -7.63
CA ASN A 361 -10.73 9.93 -6.98
C ASN A 361 -9.47 10.77 -7.30
N VAL A 362 -8.89 11.42 -6.30
CA VAL A 362 -7.74 12.33 -6.47
C VAL A 362 -6.48 11.57 -6.89
N ARG A 363 -6.35 10.30 -6.49
CA ARG A 363 -5.23 9.44 -6.90
C ARG A 363 -5.24 9.21 -8.41
N GLU A 364 -6.41 8.90 -8.97
CA GLU A 364 -6.57 8.75 -10.42
C GLU A 364 -6.36 10.08 -11.15
N LEU A 365 -6.97 11.18 -10.68
CA LEU A 365 -6.77 12.51 -11.27
C LEU A 365 -5.27 12.87 -11.36
N LYS A 366 -4.52 12.67 -10.27
CA LYS A 366 -3.08 12.89 -10.24
C LYS A 366 -2.37 12.02 -11.30
N ASN A 367 -2.64 10.72 -11.33
CA ASN A 367 -1.97 9.78 -12.24
C ASN A 367 -2.28 10.10 -13.71
N VAL A 368 -3.50 10.51 -14.02
CA VAL A 368 -3.93 10.89 -15.37
C VAL A 368 -3.19 12.14 -15.83
N ILE A 369 -3.10 13.16 -14.97
CA ILE A 369 -2.36 14.39 -15.28
C ILE A 369 -0.87 14.09 -15.42
N GLU A 370 -0.29 13.28 -14.53
CA GLU A 370 1.11 12.85 -14.61
C GLU A 370 1.42 12.09 -15.90
N GLY A 371 0.53 11.17 -16.30
CA GLY A 371 0.63 10.46 -17.58
C GLY A 371 0.54 11.42 -18.77
N ALA A 372 -0.41 12.33 -18.75
CA ALA A 372 -0.55 13.36 -19.79
C ALA A 372 0.69 14.25 -19.88
N PHE A 373 1.27 14.65 -18.74
CA PHE A 373 2.53 15.39 -18.69
C PHE A 373 3.65 14.66 -19.41
N ASN A 374 3.74 13.34 -19.35
CA ASN A 374 4.77 12.59 -20.08
C ASN A 374 4.56 12.60 -21.60
N LEU A 375 3.31 12.64 -22.06
CA LEU A 375 2.96 12.54 -23.48
C LEU A 375 2.81 13.89 -24.18
N THR A 376 2.44 14.95 -23.45
CA THR A 376 2.21 16.28 -24.00
C THR A 376 3.52 16.88 -24.56
N SER A 377 3.45 17.24 -25.84
CA SER A 377 4.53 17.94 -26.57
C SER A 377 4.32 19.46 -26.68
N GLY A 378 3.15 19.96 -26.31
CA GLY A 378 2.78 21.38 -26.38
C GLY A 378 2.71 22.05 -25.00
N ASN A 379 2.09 23.23 -24.94
CA ASN A 379 1.81 23.96 -23.70
C ASN A 379 0.43 23.63 -23.09
N LEU A 380 -0.41 22.84 -23.77
CA LEU A 380 -1.71 22.41 -23.28
C LEU A 380 -1.83 20.89 -23.36
N ILE A 381 -2.37 20.27 -22.31
CA ILE A 381 -2.77 18.87 -22.32
C ILE A 381 -4.00 18.71 -23.20
N LYS A 382 -3.91 17.84 -24.20
CA LYS A 382 -4.99 17.56 -25.16
C LYS A 382 -5.54 16.17 -24.97
N MET A 383 -6.70 15.91 -25.59
CA MET A 383 -7.39 14.61 -25.59
C MET A 383 -6.47 13.42 -25.86
N ARG A 384 -5.60 13.53 -26.86
CA ARG A 384 -4.66 12.48 -27.28
C ARG A 384 -3.58 12.14 -26.23
N ASP A 385 -3.38 13.02 -25.25
CA ASP A 385 -2.40 12.85 -24.19
C ASP A 385 -3.00 12.11 -22.98
N LEU A 386 -4.33 11.92 -22.95
CA LEU A 386 -5.02 11.22 -21.87
C LEU A 386 -5.04 9.70 -22.08
N PRO A 387 -5.26 8.88 -21.03
CA PRO A 387 -5.48 7.45 -21.20
C PRO A 387 -6.76 7.13 -21.99
N ASP A 388 -6.76 6.04 -22.77
CA ASP A 388 -7.87 5.63 -23.64
C ASP A 388 -9.20 5.47 -22.90
N TYR A 389 -9.18 5.01 -21.64
CA TYR A 389 -10.37 4.82 -20.81
C TYR A 389 -11.05 6.15 -20.38
N ILE A 390 -10.33 7.27 -20.47
CA ILE A 390 -10.88 8.62 -20.26
C ILE A 390 -11.29 9.25 -21.59
N GLN A 391 -10.56 8.94 -22.66
CA GLN A 391 -10.93 9.38 -24.01
C GLN A 391 -12.28 8.81 -24.45
N ASN A 392 -12.53 7.53 -24.14
CA ASN A 392 -13.75 6.82 -24.52
C ASN A 392 -14.71 6.72 -23.33
N LYS A 393 -15.66 7.67 -23.24
CA LYS A 393 -16.75 7.72 -22.23
C LYS A 393 -17.59 6.44 -22.05
N ASN A 394 -17.40 5.42 -22.90
CA ASN A 394 -18.24 4.21 -22.98
C ASN A 394 -17.54 2.89 -22.63
N MET A 395 -16.27 2.88 -22.18
CA MET A 395 -15.74 1.67 -21.55
C MET A 395 -16.24 1.59 -20.10
N HIS A 396 -17.49 1.17 -19.95
CA HIS A 396 -17.90 0.52 -18.71
C HIS A 396 -16.90 -0.62 -18.45
N TYR A 397 -16.32 -0.66 -17.26
CA TYR A 397 -15.74 -1.88 -16.70
C TYR A 397 -16.88 -2.88 -16.48
N SER A 398 -17.36 -3.46 -17.56
CA SER A 398 -18.30 -4.58 -17.60
C SER A 398 -17.66 -5.65 -18.46
N GLY A 399 -17.10 -6.67 -17.79
CA GLY A 399 -16.65 -7.89 -18.46
C GLY A 399 -15.26 -8.34 -18.04
N ILE A 400 -15.14 -8.92 -16.83
CA ILE A 400 -14.54 -10.26 -16.64
C ILE A 400 -15.26 -10.94 -15.46
N ILE A 401 -16.59 -11.07 -15.53
CA ILE A 401 -17.34 -12.14 -14.86
C ILE A 401 -18.55 -12.40 -15.74
N GLU A 402 -18.44 -13.34 -16.69
CA GLU A 402 -19.44 -14.35 -17.04
C GLU A 402 -18.97 -15.14 -18.28
N ASP A 403 -19.21 -16.45 -18.20
CA ASP A 403 -19.16 -17.49 -19.24
C ASP A 403 -17.80 -18.00 -19.78
N SER A 404 -17.21 -18.98 -19.06
CA SER A 404 -17.19 -20.41 -19.47
C SER A 404 -16.44 -21.32 -18.49
#